data_AF-A0A7C9AP65-F1
#
_entry.id   AF-A0A7C9AP65-F1
#
_cell.length_a   1.000
_cell.length_b   1.000
_cell.length_c   1.000
_cell.angle_alpha   90.00
_cell.angle_beta   90.00
_cell.angle_gamma   90.00
#
_symmetry.space_group_name_H-M   'P 1'
#
loop_
_entity.id
_entity.type
_entity.pdbx_description
1 polymer ?
#
loop_
_entity_poly.entity_id
_entity_poly.type
_entity_poly.pdbx_seq_one_letter_code
_entity_poly.pdbx_strand_id
1 'polypeptide(L)'
;MSVLRPEESSMPVEDIVFLYRLVPGQAHLSYGLHCALLAGVPIDVVKRAAVVLDAIGNSQHVERLSNENIEAQDQQYKNALDKMLAFDARNGDLDQFFQEIFPAS
;
A
#
# COMPACT_ATOMS: atom_id res chain seq x y z
N MET A 1 -13.52 12.39 -4.80
CA MET A 1 -14.23 11.34 -4.04
C MET A 1 -14.75 10.29 -5.02
N SER A 2 -14.65 9.00 -4.67
CA SER A 2 -15.17 7.87 -5.47
C SER A 2 -16.66 7.67 -5.22
N VAL A 3 -17.39 7.17 -6.22
CA VAL A 3 -18.80 6.74 -6.07
C VAL A 3 -18.90 5.45 -5.27
N LEU A 4 -17.95 4.53 -5.45
CA LEU A 4 -17.91 3.28 -4.70
C LEU A 4 -17.38 3.47 -3.29
N ARG A 5 -18.12 2.95 -2.31
CA ARG A 5 -17.73 2.78 -0.91
C ARG A 5 -17.72 1.28 -0.56
N PRO A 6 -16.56 0.67 -0.30
CA PRO A 6 -16.46 -0.77 -0.06
C PRO A 6 -17.16 -1.26 1.22
N GLU A 7 -17.40 -0.36 2.18
CA GLU A 7 -18.04 -0.69 3.47
C GLU A 7 -19.53 -1.10 3.31
N GLU A 8 -20.15 -0.79 2.17
CA GLU A 8 -21.54 -1.13 1.83
C GLU A 8 -21.64 -2.42 0.97
N SER A 9 -20.70 -3.35 1.15
CA SER A 9 -20.52 -4.61 0.39
C SER A 9 -21.64 -5.67 0.57
N SER A 10 -22.85 -5.30 1.00
CA SER A 10 -24.00 -6.23 0.98
C SER A 10 -24.81 -6.16 -0.32
N MET A 11 -24.54 -5.17 -1.18
CA MET A 11 -25.22 -5.03 -2.46
C MET A 11 -24.40 -5.69 -3.58
N PRO A 12 -25.04 -6.46 -4.49
CA PRO A 12 -24.35 -6.95 -5.70
C PRO A 12 -23.79 -5.75 -6.44
N VAL A 13 -22.59 -5.91 -7.04
CA VAL A 13 -21.90 -4.89 -7.84
C VAL A 13 -22.93 -4.12 -8.66
N GLU A 14 -23.24 -2.87 -8.26
CA GLU A 14 -24.26 -2.11 -8.96
C GLU A 14 -23.83 -1.96 -10.42
N ASP A 15 -24.69 -2.33 -11.36
CA ASP A 15 -24.37 -2.21 -12.78
C ASP A 15 -24.21 -0.71 -13.13
N ILE A 16 -23.01 -0.31 -13.56
CA ILE A 16 -22.79 1.06 -14.06
C ILE A 16 -23.33 1.18 -15.48
N VAL A 17 -24.15 2.20 -15.70
CA VAL A 17 -24.74 2.47 -17.02
C VAL A 17 -24.05 3.69 -17.64
N PHE A 18 -23.48 3.51 -18.84
CA PHE A 18 -22.87 4.58 -19.60
C PHE A 18 -23.93 5.27 -20.46
N LEU A 19 -24.19 6.56 -20.20
CA LEU A 19 -25.22 7.32 -20.92
C LEU A 19 -24.77 7.86 -22.28
N TYR A 20 -23.46 7.81 -22.57
CA TYR A 20 -22.83 8.30 -23.81
C TYR A 20 -23.23 9.72 -24.24
N ARG A 21 -23.61 10.56 -23.27
CA ARG A 21 -24.06 11.94 -23.49
C ARG A 21 -22.99 12.93 -23.03
N LEU A 22 -22.64 13.86 -23.91
CA LEU A 22 -21.81 15.01 -23.56
C LEU A 22 -22.68 16.10 -22.91
N VAL A 23 -22.21 16.64 -21.80
CA VAL A 23 -22.84 17.74 -21.06
C VAL A 23 -21.77 18.76 -20.65
N PRO A 24 -22.08 20.06 -20.59
CA PRO A 24 -21.13 21.06 -20.13
C PRO A 24 -20.82 20.88 -18.63
N GLY A 25 -19.58 21.17 -18.25
CA GLY A 25 -19.10 21.05 -16.86
C GLY A 25 -18.23 19.81 -16.64
N GLN A 26 -18.05 19.45 -15.37
CA GLN A 26 -17.21 18.32 -14.93
C GLN A 26 -18.02 17.37 -14.05
N ALA A 27 -17.60 16.11 -14.00
CA ALA A 27 -18.19 15.14 -13.08
C ALA A 27 -17.86 15.52 -11.62
N HIS A 28 -18.85 15.41 -10.73
CA HIS A 28 -18.67 15.65 -9.30
C HIS A 28 -17.94 14.50 -8.59
N LEU A 29 -18.12 13.27 -9.06
CA LEU A 29 -17.54 12.07 -8.48
C LEU A 29 -16.76 11.28 -9.54
N SER A 30 -15.79 10.49 -9.09
CA SER A 30 -15.01 9.60 -9.95
C SER A 30 -15.54 8.17 -9.87
N TYR A 31 -15.58 7.48 -11.02
CA TYR A 31 -16.02 6.09 -11.15
C TYR A 31 -14.85 5.12 -11.34
N GLY A 32 -13.60 5.55 -11.10
CA GLY A 32 -12.40 4.76 -11.40
C GLY A 32 -12.38 3.38 -10.72
N LEU A 33 -12.76 3.29 -9.44
CA LEU A 33 -12.85 2.00 -8.74
C LEU A 33 -13.91 1.08 -9.35
N HIS A 34 -15.00 1.64 -9.87
CA HIS A 34 -16.07 0.88 -10.53
C HIS A 34 -15.58 0.30 -11.84
N CYS A 35 -14.87 1.12 -12.63
CA CYS A 35 -14.24 0.65 -13.86
C CYS A 35 -13.19 -0.44 -13.57
N ALA A 36 -12.45 -0.35 -12.47
CA ALA A 36 -11.50 -1.39 -12.06
C ALA A 36 -12.20 -2.73 -11.74
N LEU A 37 -13.33 -2.69 -11.03
CA LEU A 37 -14.14 -3.89 -10.78
C LEU A 37 -14.66 -4.49 -12.09
N LEU A 38 -15.23 -3.66 -12.97
CA LEU A 38 -15.70 -4.12 -14.28
C LEU A 38 -14.58 -4.73 -15.13
N ALA A 39 -13.36 -4.20 -15.03
CA ALA A 39 -12.19 -4.71 -15.73
C ALA A 39 -11.64 -6.02 -15.12
N GLY A 40 -12.22 -6.51 -14.02
CA GLY A 40 -11.78 -7.74 -13.37
C GLY A 40 -10.53 -7.58 -12.50
N VAL A 41 -10.22 -6.37 -12.03
CA VAL A 41 -9.16 -6.16 -11.05
C VAL A 41 -9.50 -6.92 -9.76
N PRO A 42 -8.55 -7.63 -9.13
CA PRO A 42 -8.83 -8.40 -7.92
C PRO A 42 -9.49 -7.56 -6.83
N ILE A 43 -10.51 -8.13 -6.19
CA ILE A 43 -11.35 -7.40 -5.22
C ILE A 43 -10.53 -6.83 -4.06
N ASP A 44 -9.50 -7.54 -3.61
CA ASP A 44 -8.65 -7.09 -2.50
C ASP A 44 -7.82 -5.86 -2.88
N VAL A 45 -7.43 -5.74 -4.16
CA VAL A 45 -6.75 -4.55 -4.69
C VAL A 45 -7.71 -3.37 -4.74
N VAL A 46 -8.95 -3.58 -5.20
CA VAL A 46 -9.98 -2.52 -5.25
C VAL A 46 -10.33 -2.04 -3.83
N LYS A 47 -10.54 -2.97 -2.90
CA LYS A 47 -10.79 -2.65 -1.48
C LYS A 47 -9.66 -1.80 -0.89
N ARG A 48 -8.41 -2.20 -1.12
CA ARG A 48 -7.26 -1.43 -0.66
C ARG A 48 -7.21 -0.04 -1.30
N ALA A 49 -7.46 0.06 -2.61
CA ALA A 49 -7.43 1.33 -3.32
C ALA A 49 -8.46 2.33 -2.76
N ALA A 50 -9.62 1.86 -2.29
CA ALA A 50 -10.60 2.70 -1.61
C ALA A 50 -10.07 3.22 -0.26
N VAL A 51 -9.46 2.37 0.57
CA VAL A 51 -8.83 2.80 1.84
C VAL A 51 -7.75 3.86 1.59
N VAL A 52 -6.91 3.65 0.56
CA VAL A 52 -5.88 4.62 0.16
C VAL A 52 -6.49 5.94 -0.28
N LEU A 53 -7.58 5.90 -1.05
CA LEU A 53 -8.28 7.09 -1.52
C LEU A 53 -8.82 7.92 -0.35
N ASP A 54 -9.41 7.25 0.65
CA ASP A 54 -9.92 7.91 1.85
C ASP A 54 -8.79 8.51 2.69
N ALA A 55 -7.68 7.79 2.87
CA ALA A 55 -6.51 8.31 3.56
C ALA A 55 -5.97 9.57 2.87
N ILE A 56 -5.80 9.55 1.54
CA ILE A 56 -5.35 10.71 0.76
C ILE A 56 -6.34 11.87 0.88
N GLY A 57 -7.64 11.61 0.76
CA GLY A 57 -8.69 12.62 0.88
C GLY A 57 -8.69 13.32 2.23
N ASN A 58 -8.33 12.59 3.29
CA ASN A 58 -8.22 13.09 4.65
C ASN A 58 -6.82 13.60 5.02
N SER A 59 -5.89 13.67 4.06
CA SER A 59 -4.47 14.02 4.29
C SER A 59 -3.79 13.15 5.36
N GLN A 60 -4.23 11.90 5.46
CA GLN A 60 -3.68 10.90 6.36
C GLN A 60 -2.55 10.12 5.68
N HIS A 61 -1.66 9.57 6.50
CA HIS A 61 -0.60 8.70 6.01
C HIS A 61 -1.21 7.41 5.45
N VAL A 62 -0.79 7.03 4.25
CA VAL A 62 -1.17 5.75 3.66
C VAL A 62 -0.25 4.68 4.25
N GLU A 63 -0.79 3.87 5.17
CA GLU A 63 -0.02 2.79 5.77
C GLU A 63 0.51 1.83 4.72
N ARG A 64 1.75 1.38 4.86
CA ARG A 64 2.28 0.37 3.94
C ARG A 64 1.55 -0.96 4.18
N LEU A 65 1.22 -1.68 3.12
CA LEU A 65 0.77 -3.07 3.24
C LEU A 65 1.90 -3.87 3.90
N SER A 66 1.66 -4.40 5.10
CA SER A 66 2.57 -5.31 5.76
C SER A 66 2.18 -6.75 5.44
N ASN A 67 3.19 -7.58 5.23
CA ASN A 67 3.05 -9.02 5.20
C ASN A 67 4.28 -9.61 5.91
N GLU A 68 4.24 -10.90 6.23
CA GLU A 68 5.29 -11.57 6.99
C GLU A 68 6.68 -11.36 6.38
N ASN A 69 6.79 -11.36 5.05
CA ASN A 69 8.06 -11.14 4.36
C ASN A 69 8.59 -9.71 4.53
N ILE A 70 7.73 -8.71 4.39
CA ILE A 70 8.07 -7.29 4.56
C ILE A 70 8.42 -7.02 6.02
N GLU A 71 7.67 -7.58 6.96
CA GLU A 71 7.93 -7.43 8.40
C GLU A 71 9.25 -8.10 8.80
N ALA A 72 9.52 -9.31 8.29
CA ALA A 72 10.79 -9.99 8.50
C ALA A 72 11.96 -9.17 7.94
N GLN A 73 11.79 -8.60 6.74
CA GLN A 73 12.80 -7.75 6.12
C GLN A 73 13.02 -6.44 6.91
N ASP A 74 11.95 -5.79 7.36
CA ASP A 74 12.05 -4.61 8.24
C ASP A 74 12.80 -4.95 9.54
N GLN A 75 12.53 -6.12 10.12
CA GLN A 75 13.21 -6.56 11.33
C GLN A 75 14.69 -6.83 11.08
N GLN A 76 15.04 -7.43 9.94
CA GLN A 76 16.43 -7.60 9.52
C GLN A 76 17.14 -6.26 9.39
N TYR A 77 16.51 -5.26 8.75
CA TYR A 77 17.09 -3.93 8.61
C TYR A 77 17.25 -3.22 9.96
N LYS A 78 16.26 -3.32 10.86
CA LYS A 78 16.38 -2.78 12.23
C LYS A 78 17.54 -3.42 12.98
N ASN A 79 17.63 -4.74 12.96
CA ASN A 79 18.73 -5.48 13.61
C ASN A 79 20.09 -5.06 13.04
N ALA A 80 20.21 -4.88 11.73
CA ALA A 80 21.43 -4.40 11.09
C ALA A 80 21.80 -2.99 11.58
N LEU A 81 20.83 -2.05 11.60
CA LEU A 81 21.05 -0.69 12.10
C LEU A 81 21.48 -0.66 13.56
N ASP A 82 20.84 -1.45 14.43
CA ASP A 82 21.20 -1.54 15.85
C ASP A 82 22.65 -2.03 16.02
N LYS A 83 23.06 -3.04 15.22
CA LYS A 83 24.46 -3.50 15.20
C LYS A 83 25.41 -2.43 14.70
N MET A 84 25.06 -1.70 13.63
CA MET A 84 25.89 -0.60 13.12
C MET A 84 26.08 0.52 14.16
N LEU A 85 25.02 0.87 14.88
CA LEU A 85 25.06 1.90 15.93
C LEU A 85 25.88 1.45 17.15
N ALA A 86 25.86 0.15 17.46
CA ALA A 86 26.60 -0.42 18.59
C ALA A 86 28.08 -0.71 18.28
N PHE A 87 28.49 -0.69 17.01
CA PHE A 87 29.85 -1.05 16.61
C PHE A 87 30.89 -0.01 17.02
N ASP A 88 31.92 -0.45 17.75
CA ASP A 88 33.06 0.39 18.11
C ASP A 88 34.14 0.33 17.04
N ALA A 89 34.24 1.38 16.22
CA ALA A 89 35.23 1.48 15.15
C ALA A 89 36.70 1.55 15.60
N ARG A 90 36.99 1.76 16.90
CA ARG A 90 38.37 1.84 17.41
C ARG A 90 38.92 0.48 17.80
N ASN A 91 38.06 -0.41 18.28
CA ASN A 91 38.45 -1.69 18.88
C ASN A 91 37.77 -2.90 18.22
N GLY A 92 36.77 -2.68 17.37
CA GLY A 92 35.98 -3.73 16.74
C GLY A 92 36.65 -4.36 15.53
N ASP A 93 36.40 -5.66 15.34
CA ASP A 93 36.76 -6.40 14.14
C ASP A 93 35.72 -6.14 13.03
N LEU A 94 36.16 -5.49 11.96
CA LEU A 94 35.32 -5.15 10.81
C LEU A 94 34.88 -6.40 10.04
N ASP A 95 35.75 -7.39 9.88
CA ASP A 95 35.44 -8.60 9.10
C ASP A 95 34.35 -9.41 9.80
N GLN A 96 34.46 -9.56 11.13
CA GLN A 96 33.42 -10.20 11.92
C GLN A 96 32.09 -9.42 11.86
N PHE A 97 32.15 -8.09 11.98
CA PHE A 97 30.98 -7.24 11.90
C PHE A 97 30.22 -7.37 10.56
N PHE A 98 30.93 -7.38 9.43
CA PHE A 98 30.30 -7.55 8.12
C PHE A 98 29.67 -8.94 7.95
N GLN A 99 30.28 -10.01 8.47
CA GLN A 99 29.69 -11.35 8.45
C GLN A 99 28.40 -11.44 9.28
N GLU A 100 28.34 -10.71 10.39
CA GLU A 100 27.16 -10.70 11.27
C GLU A 100 25.99 -9.85 10.75
N ILE A 101 26.26 -8.86 9.88
CA ILE A 101 25.24 -8.01 9.26
C ILE A 101 24.79 -8.57 7.91
N PHE A 102 25.72 -9.08 7.11
CA PHE A 102 25.48 -9.62 5.78
C PHE A 102 25.92 -11.09 5.74
N PRO A 103 25.13 -12.02 6.31
CA PRO A 103 25.42 -13.43 6.17
C PRO A 103 25.46 -13.79 4.68
N ALA A 104 26.55 -14.42 4.25
CA ALA A 104 26.70 -14.85 2.86
C ALA A 104 25.50 -15.71 2.44
N SER A 105 24.86 -15.34 1.33
CA SER A 105 23.73 -16.09 0.73
C SER A 105 24.15 -17.47 0.23
#